data_AF-A0A8C0FWP9-F1
#
_entry.id   AF-A0A8C0FWP9-F1
#
_cell.length_a   1.000
_cell.length_b   1.000
_cell.length_c   1.000
_cell.angle_alpha   90.00
_cell.angle_beta   90.00
_cell.angle_gamma   90.00
#
_symmetry.space_group_name_H-M   'P 1'
#
loop_
_entity.id
_entity.type
_entity.pdbx_description
1 polymer ?
#
loop_
_entity_poly.entity_id
_entity_poly.type
_entity_poly.pdbx_seq_one_letter_code
_entity_poly.pdbx_strand_id
1 'polypeptide(L)' 'AMLGFQRVFRLLNATVRNQIVPRANVVSGPPEEIVTPAVTIALTVMFAAFLIPSGWILAHMEDYKRKPSE' A
#
# COMPACT_ATOMS: atom_id res chain seq x y z
N ALA A 1 -40.16 -22.77 2.19
CA ALA A 1 -39.06 -21.82 1.89
C ALA A 1 -37.71 -22.19 2.54
N MET A 2 -37.44 -23.45 2.93
CA MET A 2 -36.30 -23.78 3.81
C MET A 2 -35.11 -24.48 3.10
N LEU A 3 -35.36 -25.13 1.95
CA LEU A 3 -34.34 -25.93 1.25
C LEU A 3 -33.36 -25.09 0.41
N GLY A 4 -33.82 -24.00 -0.19
CA GLY A 4 -32.99 -23.12 -1.02
C GLY A 4 -31.92 -22.40 -0.19
N PHE A 5 -32.33 -21.85 0.96
CA PHE A 5 -31.45 -21.18 1.91
C PHE A 5 -30.33 -22.12 2.36
N GLN A 6 -30.67 -23.33 2.83
CA GLN A 6 -29.67 -24.29 3.29
C GLN A 6 -28.68 -24.76 2.20
N ARG A 7 -29.12 -24.85 0.93
CA ARG A 7 -28.22 -25.13 -0.19
C ARG A 7 -27.21 -24.00 -0.41
N VAL A 8 -27.67 -22.76 -0.34
CA VAL A 8 -26.80 -21.58 -0.48
C VAL A 8 -25.77 -21.53 0.64
N PHE A 9 -26.16 -21.78 1.90
CA PHE A 9 -25.18 -21.86 3.00
C PHE A 9 -24.22 -23.02 2.85
N ARG A 10 -24.64 -24.18 2.33
CA ARG A 10 -23.73 -25.30 2.08
C ARG A 10 -22.71 -25.00 0.99
N LEU A 11 -23.11 -24.30 -0.07
CA LEU A 11 -22.21 -23.87 -1.14
C LEU A 11 -21.23 -22.79 -0.65
N LEU A 12 -21.71 -21.79 0.08
CA LEU A 12 -20.86 -20.78 0.72
C LEU A 12 -19.88 -21.41 1.71
N ASN A 13 -20.34 -22.38 2.51
CA ASN A 13 -19.50 -23.09 3.46
C ASN A 13 -18.48 -24.00 2.76
N ALA A 14 -18.73 -24.44 1.52
CA ALA A 14 -17.76 -25.17 0.69
C ALA A 14 -16.67 -24.24 0.15
N THR A 15 -16.99 -22.97 -0.15
CA THR A 15 -15.99 -21.94 -0.50
C THR A 15 -15.16 -21.52 0.71
N VAL A 16 -15.77 -21.46 1.90
CA VAL A 16 -15.08 -21.10 3.16
C VAL A 16 -14.28 -22.26 3.75
N ARG A 17 -14.69 -23.52 3.53
CA ARG A 17 -13.91 -24.71 3.88
C ARG A 17 -12.68 -24.79 2.98
N ASN A 18 -11.66 -24.05 3.40
CA ASN A 18 -10.26 -24.20 3.03
C ASN A 18 -10.10 -24.54 1.54
N GLN A 19 -10.26 -23.55 0.67
CA GLN A 19 -9.75 -23.69 -0.68
C GLN A 19 -8.27 -24.04 -0.55
N ILE A 20 -7.94 -25.30 -0.84
CA ILE A 20 -6.56 -25.77 -0.99
C ILE A 20 -6.09 -25.12 -2.29
N VAL A 21 -5.78 -23.83 -2.20
CA VAL A 21 -5.13 -23.11 -3.28
C VAL A 21 -3.70 -23.65 -3.28
N PRO A 22 -3.20 -24.20 -4.39
CA PRO A 22 -1.80 -24.53 -4.51
C PRO A 22 -0.99 -23.24 -4.33
N ARG A 23 -0.57 -22.96 -3.10
CA ARG A 23 0.40 -21.91 -2.83
C ARG A 23 1.74 -22.47 -3.25
N ALA A 24 2.31 -21.90 -4.30
CA ALA A 24 3.72 -22.09 -4.56
C ALA A 24 4.48 -21.76 -3.26
N ASN A 25 5.33 -22.67 -2.80
CA ASN A 25 6.16 -22.45 -1.62
C ASN A 25 7.28 -21.46 -2.02
N VAL A 26 6.92 -20.18 -2.11
CA VAL A 26 7.86 -19.10 -2.40
C VAL A 26 8.64 -18.84 -1.12
N VAL A 27 9.77 -19.53 -1.01
CA VAL A 27 10.77 -19.31 0.04
C VAL A 27 11.88 -18.47 -0.57
N SER A 28 12.17 -17.32 0.03
CA SER A 28 13.37 -16.54 -0.29
C SER A 28 14.57 -17.10 0.47
N GLY A 29 15.74 -17.10 -0.17
CA GLY A 29 17.01 -17.31 0.52
C GLY A 29 17.33 -16.16 1.50
N PRO A 30 18.40 -16.30 2.31
CA PRO A 30 18.85 -15.21 3.17
C PRO A 30 19.26 -13.98 2.35
N PRO A 31 19.09 -12.75 2.86
CA PRO A 31 19.55 -11.54 2.18
C PRO A 31 21.06 -11.56 1.96
N GLU A 32 21.52 -11.14 0.78
CA GLU A 32 22.94 -10.92 0.50
C GLU A 32 23.51 -9.76 1.35
N GLU A 33 22.70 -8.73 1.61
CA GLU A 33 23.05 -7.58 2.45
C GLU A 33 21.92 -7.24 3.43
N ILE A 34 22.29 -7.01 4.70
CA ILE A 34 21.36 -6.60 5.74
C ILE A 34 21.19 -5.08 5.68
N VAL A 35 20.05 -4.63 5.15
CA VAL A 35 19.74 -3.20 4.95
C VAL A 35 19.37 -2.47 6.26
N THR A 36 19.23 -3.19 7.37
CA THR A 36 18.93 -2.57 8.69
C THR A 36 20.24 -2.12 9.33
N PRO A 37 20.36 -0.86 9.82
CA PRO A 37 19.30 0.13 10.11
C PRO A 37 19.04 1.18 9.01
N ALA A 38 19.70 1.09 7.86
CA ALA A 38 19.62 2.08 6.78
C ALA A 38 18.20 2.26 6.18
N VAL A 39 17.30 1.28 6.38
CA VAL A 39 15.89 1.37 6.00
C VAL A 39 15.23 2.66 6.52
N THR A 40 15.53 3.07 7.76
CA THR A 40 14.93 4.28 8.34
C THR A 40 15.36 5.53 7.57
N ILE A 41 16.65 5.63 7.24
CA ILE A 41 17.20 6.77 6.49
C ILE A 41 16.61 6.79 5.08
N ALA A 42 16.59 5.65 4.39
CA ALA A 42 16.03 5.55 3.05
C ALA A 42 14.55 5.96 3.02
N LEU A 43 13.77 5.52 4.01
CA LEU A 43 12.35 5.88 4.11
C LEU A 43 12.17 7.37 4.36
N THR A 44 12.92 7.96 5.29
CA THR A 44 12.88 9.42 5.55
C THR A 44 13.27 10.22 4.32
N VAL A 45 14.32 9.81 3.60
CA VAL A 45 14.76 10.47 2.36
C VAL A 45 13.68 10.39 1.28
N MET A 46 13.05 9.22 1.11
CA MET A 46 11.95 9.05 0.16
C MET A 46 10.79 10.01 0.48
N PHE A 47 10.35 10.09 1.75
CA PHE A 47 9.30 11.04 2.14
C PHE A 47 9.72 12.49 1.90
N ALA A 48 10.94 12.86 2.29
CA ALA A 48 11.46 14.21 2.10
C ALA A 48 11.50 14.60 0.60
N ALA A 49 11.90 13.68 -0.28
CA ALA A 49 11.99 13.93 -1.71
C ALA A 49 10.65 14.31 -2.35
N PHE A 50 9.53 13.80 -1.85
CA PHE A 50 8.19 14.19 -2.31
C PHE A 50 7.61 15.37 -1.53
N LEU A 51 7.68 15.33 -0.20
CA LEU A 51 7.00 16.30 0.66
C LEU A 51 7.65 17.68 0.64
N ILE A 52 8.97 17.77 0.48
CA ILE A 52 9.66 19.07 0.46
C ILE A 52 9.26 19.89 -0.77
N PRO A 53 9.36 19.37 -2.02
CA PRO A 53 8.91 20.12 -3.19
C PRO A 53 7.41 20.47 -3.13
N SER A 54 6.57 19.51 -2.74
CA SER A 54 5.12 19.77 -2.61
C SER A 54 4.81 20.81 -1.53
N GLY A 55 5.47 20.74 -0.38
CA GLY A 55 5.31 21.71 0.70
C GLY A 55 5.76 23.11 0.30
N TRP A 56 6.85 23.21 -0.46
CA TRP A 56 7.32 24.49 -1.00
C TRP A 56 6.29 25.13 -1.92
N ILE A 57 5.77 24.37 -2.90
CA ILE A 57 4.74 24.86 -3.83
C ILE A 57 3.49 25.32 -3.07
N LEU A 58 3.04 24.51 -2.10
CA LEU A 58 1.83 24.82 -1.34
C LEU A 58 2.02 26.07 -0.46
N ALA A 59 3.19 26.24 0.14
CA ALA A 59 3.50 27.41 0.97
C ALA A 59 3.48 28.73 0.19
N HIS A 60 3.80 28.69 -1.11
CA HIS A 60 3.88 29.87 -1.98
C HIS A 60 2.60 30.12 -2.79
N MET A 61 1.49 29.43 -2.49
CA MET A 61 0.24 29.61 -3.22
C MET A 61 -0.26 31.06 -3.24
N GLU A 62 -0.07 31.81 -2.15
CA GLU A 62 -0.48 33.21 -2.08
C GLU A 62 0.39 34.11 -2.96
N ASP A 63 1.68 33.84 -3.03
CA ASP A 63 2.62 34.58 -3.87
C ASP A 63 2.33 34.33 -5.35
N TYR A 64 1.97 33.10 -5.73
CA TYR A 64 1.59 32.78 -7.11
C TYR A 64 0.30 33.47 -7.57
N LYS A 65 -0.56 33.89 -6.64
CA LYS A 65 -1.81 34.63 -6.96
C LYS A 65 -1.56 36.11 -7.25
N ARG A 66 -0.42 36.66 -6.84
CA ARG A 66 -0.07 38.06 -7.09
C ARG A 66 0.34 38.21 -8.55
N LYS A 67 -0.41 38.99 -9.32
CA LYS A 67 0.04 39.42 -10.65
C LYS A 67 1.14 40.45 -10.44
N PRO A 68 2.25 40.41 -11.22
CA PRO A 68 3.19 41.52 -11.26
C PRO A 68 2.39 42.78 -11.62
N SER A 69 2.42 43.80 -10.77
CA SER A 69 1.89 45.10 -11.11
C SER A 69 2.70 45.64 -12.29
N GLU A 70 2.02 45.85 -13.41
CA GLU A 70 2.53 46.59 -14.57
C GLU A 70 2.95 48.01 -14.16
#